data_AF-A0A7W0X0E2-F1
#
_entry.id   AF-A0A7W0X0E2-F1
#
_cell.length_a   1.000
_cell.length_b   1.000
_cell.length_c   1.000
_cell.angle_alpha   90.00
_cell.angle_beta   90.00
_cell.angle_gamma   90.00
#
_symmetry.space_group_name_H-M   'P 1'
#
loop_
_entity.id
_entity.type
_entity.pdbx_description
1 polymer ?
#
loop_
_entity_poly.entity_id
_entity_poly.type
_entity_poly.pdbx_seq_one_letter_code
_entity_poly.pdbx_strand_id
1 'polypeptide(L)' 'THTFDSFECAIFTLAPACTKCGCRVIGHGVEANGNYYCCKHCAESVGVAGIVDRSDIGGKPHP' A
#
# COMPACT_ATOMS: atom_id res chain seq x y z
N THR A 1 -9.13 10.27 -21.74
CA THR A 1 -9.34 11.23 -20.63
C THR A 1 -10.33 10.60 -19.67
N HIS A 2 -10.13 10.71 -18.35
CA HIS A 2 -11.06 10.21 -17.34
C HIS A 2 -11.58 11.39 -16.51
N THR A 3 -12.88 11.42 -16.26
CA THR A 3 -13.51 12.39 -15.36
C THR A 3 -14.13 11.61 -14.20
N PHE A 4 -13.82 12.01 -12.98
CA PHE A 4 -14.34 11.41 -11.76
C PHE A 4 -15.12 12.46 -10.99
N ASP A 5 -16.20 12.03 -10.33
CA ASP A 5 -17.06 12.87 -9.52
C ASP A 5 -16.39 13.26 -8.18
N SER A 6 -15.39 12.48 -7.73
CA SER A 6 -14.65 12.71 -6.49
C SER A 6 -13.28 12.01 -6.48
N PHE A 7 -12.38 12.45 -5.58
CA PHE A 7 -11.05 11.85 -5.41
C PHE A 7 -11.11 10.36 -5.02
N GLU A 8 -12.07 9.97 -4.17
CA GLU A 8 -12.25 8.57 -3.80
C GLU A 8 -12.54 7.68 -5.01
N CYS A 9 -13.43 8.11 -5.92
CA CYS A 9 -13.74 7.38 -7.15
C CYS A 9 -12.51 7.23 -8.06
N ALA A 10 -11.70 8.28 -8.17
CA ALA A 10 -10.44 8.24 -8.91
C ALA A 10 -9.47 7.24 -8.30
N ILE A 11 -9.25 7.32 -6.98
CA ILE A 11 -8.37 6.41 -6.24
C ILE A 11 -8.85 4.96 -6.38
N PHE A 12 -10.14 4.71 -6.23
CA PHE A 12 -10.69 3.37 -6.34
C PHE A 12 -10.50 2.77 -7.73
N THR A 13 -10.56 3.59 -8.77
CA THR A 13 -10.39 3.12 -10.15
C THR A 13 -8.92 2.96 -10.53
N LEU A 14 -8.06 3.88 -10.09
CA LEU A 14 -6.70 4.02 -10.59
C LEU A 14 -5.64 3.39 -9.69
N ALA A 15 -5.88 3.31 -8.37
CA ALA A 15 -4.87 2.80 -7.45
C ALA A 15 -4.82 1.26 -7.49
N PRO A 16 -3.61 0.68 -7.49
CA PRO A 16 -3.45 -0.77 -7.40
C PRO A 16 -4.03 -1.30 -6.10
N ALA A 17 -4.55 -2.53 -6.15
CA ALA A 17 -5.03 -3.22 -4.97
C ALA A 17 -3.87 -3.92 -4.27
N CYS A 18 -3.86 -3.89 -2.94
CA CYS A 18 -2.94 -4.66 -2.14
C CYS A 18 -3.20 -6.16 -2.34
N THR A 19 -2.18 -6.94 -2.72
CA THR A 19 -2.32 -8.38 -2.97
C THR A 19 -2.81 -9.14 -1.73
N LYS A 20 -2.55 -8.63 -0.50
CA LYS A 20 -2.93 -9.31 0.75
C LYS A 20 -4.31 -8.95 1.29
N CYS A 21 -4.70 -7.67 1.24
CA CYS A 21 -5.95 -7.18 1.86
C CYS A 21 -6.93 -6.55 0.88
N GLY A 22 -6.56 -6.34 -0.38
CA GLY A 22 -7.42 -5.78 -1.42
C GLY A 22 -7.66 -4.27 -1.33
N CYS A 23 -7.26 -3.61 -0.24
CA CYS A 23 -7.37 -2.16 -0.13
C CYS A 23 -6.56 -1.44 -1.22
N ARG A 24 -7.02 -0.26 -1.61
CA ARG A 24 -6.34 0.61 -2.57
C ARG A 24 -5.06 1.14 -1.94
N VAL A 25 -3.94 0.89 -2.60
CA VAL A 25 -2.63 1.36 -2.15
C VAL A 25 -2.51 2.84 -2.46
N ILE A 26 -2.54 3.66 -1.41
CA ILE A 26 -2.41 5.11 -1.47
C ILE A 26 -1.21 5.54 -0.62
N GLY A 27 -0.26 6.26 -1.21
CA GLY A 27 0.98 6.67 -0.52
C GLY A 27 2.18 5.73 -0.76
N HIS A 28 3.05 5.57 0.23
CA HIS A 28 4.29 4.76 0.17
C HIS A 28 3.99 3.26 0.30
N GLY A 29 3.24 2.71 -0.66
CA GLY A 29 3.05 1.28 -0.77
C GLY A 29 4.36 0.53 -0.99
N VAL A 30 4.31 -0.78 -0.79
CA VAL A 30 5.45 -1.67 -1.01
C VAL A 30 5.25 -2.38 -2.35
N GLU A 31 6.25 -2.34 -3.21
CA GLU A 31 6.29 -3.13 -4.45
C GLU A 31 7.35 -4.22 -4.32
N ALA A 32 6.97 -5.47 -4.55
CA ALA A 32 7.90 -6.60 -4.55
C ALA A 32 7.40 -7.72 -5.47
N ASN A 33 8.31 -8.31 -6.26
CA ASN A 33 7.98 -9.41 -7.19
C ASN A 33 6.76 -9.10 -8.08
N GLY A 34 6.62 -7.86 -8.56
CA GLY A 34 5.48 -7.43 -9.39
C GLY A 34 4.14 -7.31 -8.64
N ASN A 35 4.15 -7.38 -7.31
CA ASN A 35 2.97 -7.25 -6.46
C ASN A 35 3.02 -5.95 -5.67
N TYR A 36 1.84 -5.41 -5.38
CA TYR A 36 1.65 -4.19 -4.59
C TYR A 36 1.07 -4.50 -3.22
N TYR A 37 1.55 -3.81 -2.19
CA TYR A 37 1.04 -3.95 -0.83
C TYR A 37 0.84 -2.59 -0.17
N CYS A 38 -0.21 -2.47 0.65
CA CYS A 38 -0.53 -1.20 1.30
C CYS A 38 0.45 -0.82 2.42
N CYS A 39 1.14 -1.80 3.02
CA CYS A 39 2.06 -1.58 4.13
C CYS A 39 3.05 -2.74 4.28
N LYS A 40 4.09 -2.51 5.10
CA LYS A 40 5.10 -3.50 5.48
C LYS A 40 4.47 -4.81 6.00
N HIS A 41 3.51 -4.71 6.93
CA HIS A 41 2.86 -5.90 7.51
C HIS A 41 2.18 -6.80 6.47
N CYS A 42 1.51 -6.20 5.47
CA CYS A 42 0.87 -6.97 4.40
C CYS A 42 1.88 -7.67 3.50
N ALA A 43 3.01 -7.02 3.22
CA ALA A 43 4.08 -7.57 2.41
C ALA A 43 4.87 -8.67 3.17
N GLU A 44 5.17 -8.45 4.45
CA GLU A 44 5.83 -9.45 5.31
C GLU A 44 4.95 -10.69 5.52
N SER A 45 3.63 -10.52 5.63
CA SER A 45 2.66 -11.63 5.76
C SER A 45 2.68 -12.60 4.57
N VAL A 46 3.22 -12.17 3.42
CA VAL A 46 3.39 -13.02 2.23
C VAL A 46 4.86 -13.33 1.94
N GLY A 47 5.75 -13.09 2.90
CA GLY A 47 7.17 -13.47 2.82
C GLY A 47 8.07 -12.45 2.12
N VAL A 48 7.60 -11.24 1.85
CA VAL A 48 8.48 -10.16 1.34
C VAL A 48 9.29 -9.60 2.50
N ALA A 49 10.61 -9.81 2.45
CA ALA A 49 11.56 -9.36 3.48
C ALA A 49 12.31 -8.09 3.05
N GLY A 50 12.88 -7.37 4.03
CA GLY A 50 13.79 -6.24 3.77
C GLY A 50 13.12 -4.91 3.43
N ILE A 51 11.83 -4.77 3.74
CA ILE A 51 11.06 -3.57 3.41
C ILE A 51 11.19 -2.53 4.53
N VAL A 52 11.63 -1.33 4.17
CA VAL A 52 11.65 -0.16 5.05
C VAL A 52 10.59 0.82 4.56
N ASP A 53 9.46 0.88 5.26
CA ASP A 53 8.49 1.98 5.10
C ASP A 53 9.08 3.22 5.77
N ARG A 54 9.11 4.35 5.06
CA ARG A 54 9.64 5.63 5.58
C ARG A 54 8.66 6.38 6.48
N SER A 55 7.44 5.89 6.65
CA SER A 55 6.50 6.44 7.65
C SER A 55 6.91 6.09 9.08
N ASP A 56 8.02 5.36 9.26
CA ASP A 56 8.64 4.97 10.52
C ASP A 56 9.39 6.10 11.25
N ILE A 57 9.54 7.30 10.66
CA ILE A 57 10.17 8.47 11.31
C ILE A 57 9.35 8.97 12.53
N GLY A 58 8.20 8.35 12.86
CA GLY A 58 7.40 8.66 14.06
C GLY A 58 6.77 7.48 14.80
N GLY A 59 7.03 6.24 14.38
CA GLY A 59 6.39 5.05 14.96
C GLY A 59 7.14 4.53 16.18
N LYS A 60 6.80 5.00 17.39
CA LYS A 60 7.25 4.34 18.63
C LYS A 60 6.85 2.85 18.57
N PRO A 61 7.70 1.90 19.00
CA PRO A 61 7.27 0.52 19.14
C PRO A 61 6.08 0.46 20.11
N HIS A 62 4.95 -0.10 19.65
CA HIS A 62 3.87 -0.51 20.54
C HIS A 62 4.34 -1.77 21.30
N PRO A 63 4.12 -1.85 22.62
CA PRO A 63 4.49 -3.04 23.41
C PRO A 63 3.80 -4.32 22.93
#